data_AF-A0A2I0WZ65-F1
#
_entry.id   AF-A0A2I0WZ65-F1
#
_cell.length_a   1.000
_cell.length_b   1.000
_cell.length_c   1.000
_cell.angle_alpha   90.00
_cell.angle_beta   90.00
_cell.angle_gamma   90.00
#
_symmetry.space_group_name_H-M   'P 1'
#
loop_
_entity.id
_entity.type
_entity.pdbx_description
1 polymer ?
#
loop_
_entity_poly.entity_id
_entity_poly.type
_entity_poly.pdbx_seq_one_letter_code
_entity_poly.pdbx_strand_id
1 'polypeptide(L)'
;MAKKKERAVNVSGKPKHSLDVNRSNGASDKGTRSAGTVRRLKMYNTRPKRDRKGKILKHELQSKELPNTRIEPDRRWFGNTRVVNQKELEFFREELQNRLSSNYNVILKERKLPLSLLNDHQKQAKAHLLDTEPFEDAFGPKRKRKRPRLLAADYESLIKKADGSQDAFEKKTSAIPSGVENEEDGFRDLVRHSMFEKGQSKRIWGELYKVVDSSDVVVQVLDARDPLGTRCRHLEKHLKENCKHKHMVFLLNKCDLIPAWATKGWLRALSKEYPTLAFHASINKSFGKGSLLSVLRQFARLKSDKQAISVGFVGYPNVGKSSVINTLRTKNVCKVAPIPGETKVWQYITLTKRIFLIDCPGVVYHNKDSETDIVLKGVV
;
A
#
# COMPACT_ATOMS: atom_id res chain seq x y z
N MET A 1 29.02 -8.22 12.08
CA MET A 1 28.52 -7.75 10.76
C MET A 1 29.65 -7.86 9.74
N ALA A 2 29.67 -8.92 8.92
CA ALA A 2 30.67 -9.02 7.87
C ALA A 2 30.34 -8.03 6.75
N LYS A 3 31.21 -7.05 6.50
CA LYS A 3 31.17 -6.25 5.27
C LYS A 3 31.19 -7.24 4.11
N LYS A 4 30.10 -7.34 3.33
CA LYS A 4 30.10 -8.08 2.06
C LYS A 4 31.25 -7.50 1.22
N LYS A 5 32.36 -8.25 1.10
CA LYS A 5 33.46 -7.93 0.19
C LYS A 5 32.84 -7.90 -1.21
N GLU A 6 32.80 -6.72 -1.83
CA GLU A 6 32.43 -6.60 -3.24
C GLU A 6 33.34 -7.54 -4.05
N ARG A 7 32.74 -8.38 -4.92
CA ARG A 7 33.51 -9.26 -5.81
C ARG A 7 34.50 -8.40 -6.60
N ALA A 8 35.80 -8.66 -6.40
CA ALA A 8 36.85 -8.11 -7.25
C ALA A 8 36.73 -8.80 -8.61
N VAL A 9 36.48 -8.02 -9.66
CA VAL A 9 36.55 -8.52 -11.03
C VAL A 9 37.98 -8.26 -11.48
N ASN A 10 38.73 -9.32 -11.76
CA ASN A 10 40.01 -9.25 -12.43
C ASN A 10 39.78 -8.81 -13.87
N VAL A 11 39.74 -7.50 -14.09
CA VAL A 11 39.94 -6.91 -15.42
C VAL A 11 41.37 -6.39 -15.42
N SER A 12 42.25 -7.11 -16.08
CA SER A 12 43.67 -6.80 -16.17
C SER A 12 43.92 -5.45 -16.86
N GLY A 13 44.64 -4.55 -16.20
CA GLY A 13 45.15 -3.31 -16.78
C GLY A 13 45.25 -2.13 -15.80
N LYS A 14 46.28 -1.29 -15.94
CA LYS A 14 46.41 -0.03 -15.19
C LYS A 14 45.26 0.92 -15.59
N PRO A 15 44.65 1.66 -14.65
CA PRO A 15 43.56 2.59 -14.95
C PRO A 15 44.05 3.70 -15.90
N LYS A 16 43.34 3.90 -17.02
CA LYS A 16 43.74 4.87 -18.07
C LYS A 16 43.16 6.26 -17.86
N HIS A 17 42.07 6.41 -17.09
CA HIS A 17 41.38 7.68 -16.86
C HIS A 17 40.54 7.65 -15.57
N SER A 18 39.99 8.81 -15.16
CA SER A 18 39.26 8.98 -13.89
C SER A 18 37.94 8.20 -13.78
N LEU A 19 37.37 7.73 -14.90
CA LEU A 19 36.16 6.91 -14.97
C LEU A 19 36.46 5.44 -15.29
N ASP A 20 37.71 5.00 -15.12
CA ASP A 20 38.10 3.62 -15.37
C ASP A 20 37.61 2.66 -14.27
N VAL A 21 37.07 1.53 -14.69
CA VAL A 21 36.53 0.48 -13.82
C VAL A 21 37.65 -0.30 -13.10
N ASN A 22 38.88 -0.22 -13.62
CA ASN A 22 40.05 -0.96 -13.17
C ASN A 22 40.87 -0.24 -12.08
N ARG A 23 40.34 0.81 -11.45
CA ARG A 23 41.06 1.57 -10.42
C ARG A 23 41.17 0.76 -9.11
N SER A 24 42.36 0.76 -8.50
CA SER A 24 42.56 0.15 -7.18
C SER A 24 41.97 1.04 -6.08
N ASN A 25 41.30 0.44 -5.09
CA ASN A 25 40.77 1.16 -3.91
C ASN A 25 41.90 1.43 -2.88
N GLY A 26 43.04 1.97 -3.33
CA GLY A 26 44.19 2.26 -2.47
C GLY A 26 43.93 3.41 -1.49
N ALA A 27 44.47 3.32 -0.27
CA ALA A 27 44.28 4.30 0.80
C ALA A 27 44.82 5.72 0.50
N SER A 28 45.58 5.89 -0.58
CA SER A 28 46.18 7.16 -1.02
C SER A 28 45.26 8.08 -1.84
N ASP A 29 44.08 7.63 -2.25
CA ASP A 29 43.25 8.29 -3.27
C ASP A 29 42.02 9.02 -2.66
N LYS A 30 42.24 9.84 -1.62
CA LYS A 30 41.20 10.47 -0.77
C LYS A 30 40.25 11.47 -1.49
N GLY A 31 40.37 11.67 -2.80
CA GLY A 31 39.55 12.60 -3.59
C GLY A 31 38.76 11.97 -4.75
N THR A 32 38.92 10.67 -5.02
CA THR A 32 38.38 10.07 -6.25
C THR A 32 37.36 8.94 -6.00
N ARG A 33 36.56 8.63 -7.03
CA ARG A 33 35.47 7.65 -6.94
C ARG A 33 36.03 6.22 -6.89
N SER A 34 35.48 5.37 -6.00
CA SER A 34 35.82 3.94 -5.93
C SER A 34 35.42 3.17 -7.19
N ALA A 35 36.08 2.04 -7.47
CA ALA A 35 35.78 1.21 -8.64
C ALA A 35 34.32 0.76 -8.72
N GLY A 36 33.70 0.42 -7.58
CA GLY A 36 32.27 0.08 -7.50
C GLY A 36 31.38 1.27 -7.84
N THR A 37 31.75 2.47 -7.39
CA THR A 37 31.03 3.72 -7.72
C THR A 37 31.12 4.03 -9.21
N VAL A 38 32.30 3.87 -9.80
CA VAL A 38 32.53 4.07 -11.24
C VAL A 38 31.68 3.10 -12.07
N ARG A 39 31.66 1.80 -11.71
CA ARG A 39 30.80 0.80 -12.39
C ARG A 39 29.33 1.17 -12.34
N ARG A 40 28.82 1.55 -11.16
CA ARG A 40 27.43 1.96 -11.00
C ARG A 40 27.09 3.19 -11.84
N LEU A 41 27.98 4.19 -11.90
CA LEU A 41 27.75 5.39 -12.71
C LEU A 41 27.81 5.09 -14.21
N LYS A 42 28.67 4.15 -14.62
CA LYS A 42 28.77 3.71 -16.02
C LYS A 42 27.46 3.11 -16.53
N MET A 43 26.67 2.45 -15.66
CA MET A 43 25.36 1.89 -15.99
C MET A 43 24.40 2.92 -16.61
N TYR A 44 24.40 4.17 -16.16
CA TYR A 44 23.51 5.20 -16.73
C TYR A 44 23.89 5.62 -18.16
N ASN A 45 25.12 5.30 -18.58
CA ASN A 45 25.68 5.72 -19.86
C ASN A 45 25.92 4.56 -20.84
N THR A 46 25.51 3.32 -20.50
CA THR A 46 25.69 2.17 -21.38
C THR A 46 24.81 2.28 -22.62
N ARG A 47 25.41 2.12 -23.81
CA ARG A 47 24.73 2.15 -25.11
C ARG A 47 25.22 1.00 -26.01
N PRO A 48 24.44 0.58 -27.02
CA PRO A 48 24.91 -0.33 -28.06
C PRO A 48 26.20 0.18 -28.70
N LYS A 49 27.23 -0.65 -28.74
CA LYS A 49 28.40 -0.39 -29.57
C LYS A 49 28.11 -0.87 -30.98
N ARG A 50 28.40 -0.03 -31.98
CA ARG A 50 28.18 -0.31 -33.39
C ARG A 50 29.47 -0.15 -34.18
N ASP A 51 29.58 -0.88 -35.27
CA ASP A 51 30.60 -0.68 -36.30
C ASP A 51 30.23 0.51 -37.21
N ARG A 52 31.15 0.96 -38.08
CA ARG A 52 30.95 2.04 -39.06
C ARG A 52 29.76 1.78 -39.98
N LYS A 53 29.47 0.52 -40.29
CA LYS A 53 28.30 0.08 -41.08
C LYS A 53 26.98 0.06 -40.28
N GLY A 54 26.99 0.43 -39.00
CA GLY A 54 25.81 0.44 -38.13
C GLY A 54 25.46 -0.89 -37.47
N LYS A 55 26.21 -1.97 -37.74
CA LYS A 55 26.00 -3.29 -37.12
C LYS A 55 26.33 -3.25 -35.62
N ILE A 56 25.41 -3.73 -34.77
CA ILE A 56 25.62 -3.80 -33.31
C ILE A 56 26.67 -4.88 -33.00
N LEU A 57 27.77 -4.47 -32.37
CA LEU A 57 28.85 -5.34 -31.92
C LEU A 57 28.61 -5.87 -30.50
N LYS A 58 28.10 -5.01 -29.61
CA LYS A 58 27.82 -5.39 -28.21
C LYS A 58 26.69 -4.55 -27.62
N HIS A 59 25.75 -5.22 -26.98
CA HIS A 59 24.72 -4.60 -26.15
C HIS A 59 24.56 -5.44 -24.87
N GLU A 60 24.63 -4.80 -23.71
CA GLU A 60 24.47 -5.49 -22.44
C GLU A 60 23.00 -5.90 -22.25
N LEU A 61 22.75 -7.09 -21.66
CA LEU A 61 21.41 -7.63 -21.35
C LEU A 61 20.45 -7.78 -22.56
N GLN A 62 20.96 -7.76 -23.79
CA GLN A 62 20.19 -7.97 -25.02
C GLN A 62 20.93 -8.95 -25.95
N SER A 63 21.42 -10.05 -25.39
CA SER A 63 21.99 -11.14 -26.17
C SER A 63 20.90 -11.79 -27.01
N LYS A 64 21.16 -12.00 -28.31
CA LYS A 64 20.26 -12.73 -29.20
C LYS A 64 20.47 -14.24 -29.16
N GLU A 65 21.55 -14.68 -28.52
CA GLU A 65 21.88 -16.09 -28.35
C GLU A 65 20.89 -16.76 -27.40
N LEU A 66 20.33 -17.88 -27.84
CA LEU A 66 19.45 -18.69 -27.02
C LEU A 66 20.31 -19.50 -26.04
N PRO A 67 20.06 -19.41 -24.72
CA PRO A 67 20.75 -20.25 -23.76
C PRO A 67 20.29 -21.70 -23.89
N ASN A 68 21.13 -22.64 -23.49
CA ASN A 68 20.69 -24.01 -23.28
C ASN A 68 19.75 -24.07 -22.06
N THR A 69 18.52 -24.54 -22.25
CA THR A 69 17.47 -24.57 -21.22
C THR A 69 17.28 -25.94 -20.57
N ARG A 70 18.16 -26.92 -20.86
CA ARG A 70 18.07 -28.26 -20.26
C ARG A 70 18.26 -28.19 -18.74
N ILE A 71 17.34 -28.83 -18.01
CA ILE A 71 17.41 -29.01 -16.55
C ILE A 71 18.02 -30.40 -16.31
N GLU A 72 19.10 -30.45 -15.52
CA GLU A 72 19.76 -31.70 -15.16
C GLU A 72 18.87 -32.52 -14.19
N PRO A 73 18.68 -33.83 -14.45
CA PRO A 73 17.94 -34.69 -13.52
C PRO A 73 18.75 -34.86 -12.23
N ASP A 74 18.16 -34.48 -11.10
CA ASP A 74 18.76 -34.62 -9.76
C ASP A 74 17.74 -35.25 -8.79
N ARG A 75 18.16 -36.20 -7.97
CA ARG A 75 17.28 -36.81 -6.95
C ARG A 75 16.82 -35.77 -5.92
N ARG A 76 17.57 -34.68 -5.73
CA ARG A 76 17.25 -33.59 -4.80
C ARG A 76 15.96 -32.85 -5.13
N TRP A 77 15.51 -32.86 -6.39
CA TRP A 77 14.23 -32.23 -6.79
C TRP A 77 13.03 -32.86 -6.08
N PHE A 78 13.12 -34.14 -5.73
CA PHE A 78 12.01 -34.93 -5.18
C PHE A 78 12.05 -35.02 -3.65
N GLY A 79 13.06 -34.44 -3.00
CA GLY A 79 13.16 -34.40 -1.54
C GLY A 79 12.38 -33.23 -0.94
N ASN A 80 11.92 -33.39 0.31
CA ASN A 80 11.29 -32.31 1.05
C ASN A 80 12.28 -31.15 1.26
N THR A 81 11.96 -29.97 0.74
CA THR A 81 12.85 -28.79 0.81
C THR A 81 12.66 -27.97 2.09
N ARG A 82 11.47 -28.02 2.70
CA ARG A 82 11.14 -27.36 3.96
C ARG A 82 10.20 -28.26 4.77
N VAL A 83 10.60 -28.60 5.98
CA VAL A 83 9.82 -29.39 6.94
C VAL A 83 9.72 -28.60 8.25
N VAL A 84 8.57 -28.63 8.90
CA VAL A 84 8.32 -27.95 10.19
C VAL A 84 7.64 -28.96 11.11
N ASN A 85 8.10 -29.03 12.36
CA ASN A 85 7.49 -29.88 13.38
C ASN A 85 6.17 -29.28 13.89
N GLN A 86 5.18 -30.13 14.20
CA GLN A 86 3.86 -29.67 14.65
C GLN A 86 3.93 -28.82 15.92
N LYS A 87 4.71 -29.24 16.93
CA LYS A 87 4.89 -28.50 18.19
C LYS A 87 5.52 -27.11 17.98
N GLU A 88 6.48 -27.03 17.07
CA GLU A 88 7.13 -25.75 16.73
C GLU A 88 6.17 -24.82 15.97
N LEU A 89 5.28 -25.39 15.15
CA LEU A 89 4.25 -24.64 14.43
C LEU A 89 3.23 -24.04 15.39
N GLU A 90 2.76 -24.82 16.37
CA GLU A 90 1.81 -24.36 17.40
C GLU A 90 2.43 -23.24 18.25
N PHE A 91 3.65 -23.45 18.76
CA PHE A 91 4.39 -22.42 19.47
C PHE A 91 4.57 -21.14 18.64
N PHE A 92 4.90 -21.29 17.34
CA PHE A 92 5.03 -20.15 16.43
C PHE A 92 3.71 -19.40 16.23
N ARG A 93 2.58 -20.12 16.10
CA ARG A 93 1.24 -19.52 15.97
C ARG A 93 0.89 -18.68 17.20
N GLU A 94 1.09 -19.22 18.40
CA GLU A 94 0.80 -18.54 19.66
C GLU A 94 1.67 -17.28 19.86
N GLU A 95 3.00 -17.40 19.70
CA GLU A 95 3.89 -16.24 19.83
C GLU A 95 3.56 -15.16 18.81
N LEU A 96 3.29 -15.52 17.56
CA LEU A 96 3.01 -14.55 16.53
C LEU A 96 1.67 -13.84 16.76
N GLN A 97 0.63 -14.56 17.22
CA GLN A 97 -0.65 -13.96 17.60
C GLN A 97 -0.50 -13.01 18.79
N ASN A 98 0.24 -13.41 19.82
CA ASN A 98 0.51 -12.58 20.99
C ASN A 98 1.27 -11.30 20.61
N ARG A 99 2.28 -11.41 19.73
CA ARG A 99 3.08 -10.25 19.30
C ARG A 99 2.36 -9.35 18.31
N LEU A 100 1.54 -9.88 17.41
CA LEU A 100 0.75 -9.09 16.45
C LEU A 100 -0.46 -8.40 17.07
N SER A 101 -0.88 -8.77 18.28
CA SER A 101 -1.93 -8.06 19.01
C SER A 101 -1.61 -6.58 19.22
N SER A 102 -0.33 -6.21 19.28
CA SER A 102 0.14 -4.83 19.40
C SER A 102 0.51 -4.24 18.05
N ASN A 103 -0.12 -3.12 17.70
CA ASN A 103 0.13 -2.38 16.46
C ASN A 103 1.48 -1.64 16.43
N TYR A 104 2.24 -1.68 17.52
CA TYR A 104 3.60 -1.10 17.60
C TYR A 104 4.70 -2.11 17.30
N ASN A 105 4.36 -3.40 17.29
CA ASN A 105 5.32 -4.45 16.96
C ASN A 105 5.48 -4.58 15.44
N VAL A 106 6.71 -4.78 15.00
CA VAL A 106 7.05 -4.79 13.58
C VAL A 106 7.85 -6.05 13.24
N ILE A 107 7.39 -6.81 12.24
CA ILE A 107 8.11 -7.96 11.71
C ILE A 107 9.16 -7.48 10.71
N LEU A 108 10.43 -7.85 10.93
CA LEU A 108 11.55 -7.40 10.07
C LEU A 108 11.84 -8.33 8.89
N LYS A 109 11.68 -9.65 9.06
CA LYS A 109 12.12 -10.66 8.08
C LYS A 109 10.97 -11.58 7.63
N GLU A 110 9.87 -10.98 7.19
CA GLU A 110 8.67 -11.73 6.76
C GLU A 110 8.95 -12.77 5.67
N ARG A 111 9.84 -12.48 4.70
CA ARG A 111 10.14 -13.38 3.57
C ARG A 111 10.68 -14.76 3.97
N LYS A 112 11.22 -14.88 5.19
CA LYS A 112 11.76 -16.15 5.70
C LYS A 112 10.74 -16.93 6.54
N LEU A 113 9.64 -16.30 6.93
CA LEU A 113 8.65 -16.88 7.82
C LEU A 113 7.53 -17.56 7.02
N PRO A 114 7.04 -18.73 7.43
CA PRO A 114 5.95 -19.44 6.76
C PRO A 114 4.58 -18.83 7.13
N LEU A 115 4.34 -17.58 6.75
CA LEU A 115 3.12 -16.84 7.12
C LEU A 115 1.83 -17.44 6.54
N SER A 116 1.92 -18.28 5.51
CA SER A 116 0.77 -19.00 4.95
C SER A 116 0.19 -20.01 5.93
N LEU A 117 0.99 -20.56 6.85
CA LEU A 117 0.57 -21.57 7.81
C LEU A 117 -0.19 -20.98 9.03
N LEU A 118 -0.40 -19.68 9.07
CA LEU A 118 -1.13 -18.99 10.15
C LEU A 118 -2.64 -18.96 9.92
N ASN A 119 -3.07 -18.95 8.66
CA ASN A 119 -4.48 -18.83 8.31
C ASN A 119 -5.05 -20.22 8.07
N ASP A 120 -5.62 -20.85 9.10
CA ASP A 120 -6.50 -21.97 8.87
C ASP A 120 -7.76 -21.43 8.18
N HIS A 121 -8.09 -21.96 6.99
CA HIS A 121 -9.32 -21.59 6.31
C HIS A 121 -10.49 -21.88 7.26
N GLN A 122 -11.25 -20.83 7.62
CA GLN A 122 -12.49 -21.02 8.36
C GLN A 122 -13.33 -22.05 7.59
N LYS A 123 -13.75 -23.11 8.29
CA LYS A 123 -14.63 -24.14 7.71
C LYS A 123 -15.79 -23.44 7.03
N GLN A 124 -16.04 -23.75 5.76
CA GLN A 124 -17.16 -23.20 5.01
C GLN A 124 -18.44 -23.46 5.81
N ALA A 125 -19.06 -22.40 6.32
CA ALA A 125 -20.19 -22.51 7.24
C ALA A 125 -21.49 -23.00 6.56
N LYS A 126 -21.52 -23.05 5.22
CA LYS A 126 -22.68 -23.48 4.43
C LYS A 126 -22.26 -24.62 3.51
N ALA A 127 -23.05 -25.70 3.51
CA ALA A 127 -22.88 -26.79 2.58
C ALA A 127 -23.07 -26.31 1.13
N HIS A 128 -22.28 -26.86 0.20
CA HIS A 128 -22.39 -26.55 -1.21
C HIS A 128 -23.63 -27.24 -1.81
N LEU A 129 -24.76 -26.51 -1.85
CA LEU A 129 -26.06 -27.05 -2.28
C LEU A 129 -26.03 -27.63 -3.71
N LEU A 130 -25.17 -27.09 -4.58
CA LEU A 130 -25.05 -27.54 -5.98
C LEU A 130 -24.47 -28.95 -6.12
N ASP A 131 -23.74 -29.45 -5.12
CA ASP A 131 -23.26 -30.84 -5.11
C ASP A 131 -24.42 -31.82 -4.89
N THR A 132 -25.50 -31.35 -4.25
CA THR A 132 -26.68 -32.15 -3.93
C THR A 132 -27.85 -31.92 -4.89
N GLU A 133 -28.05 -30.69 -5.37
CA GLU A 133 -29.15 -30.31 -6.25
C GLU A 133 -28.60 -29.37 -7.36
N PRO A 134 -28.15 -29.93 -8.50
CA PRO A 134 -27.82 -29.14 -9.69
C PRO A 134 -29.01 -28.32 -10.20
N PHE A 135 -28.75 -27.22 -10.91
CA PHE A 135 -29.81 -26.31 -11.38
C PHE A 135 -30.86 -27.01 -12.26
N GLU A 136 -30.45 -27.92 -13.15
CA GLU A 136 -31.37 -28.69 -14.02
C GLU A 136 -32.35 -29.56 -13.22
N ASP A 137 -31.89 -30.10 -12.08
CA ASP A 137 -32.68 -30.97 -11.21
C ASP A 137 -33.60 -30.14 -10.28
N ALA A 138 -33.19 -28.93 -9.92
CA ALA A 138 -33.96 -28.01 -9.07
C ALA A 138 -35.12 -27.33 -9.82
N PHE A 139 -34.89 -26.85 -11.05
CA PHE A 139 -35.89 -26.14 -11.84
C PHE A 139 -35.65 -26.31 -13.35
N GLY A 140 -36.71 -26.49 -14.13
CA GLY A 140 -36.65 -26.67 -15.59
C GLY A 140 -37.37 -27.92 -16.08
N PRO A 141 -37.24 -28.28 -17.38
CA PRO A 141 -37.93 -29.42 -17.97
C PRO A 141 -37.47 -30.76 -17.38
N LYS A 142 -36.22 -30.86 -16.93
CA LYS A 142 -35.64 -32.06 -16.30
C LYS A 142 -35.77 -32.06 -14.76
N ARG A 143 -36.62 -31.19 -14.18
CA ARG A 143 -36.74 -31.05 -12.72
C ARG A 143 -37.04 -32.38 -12.03
N LYS A 144 -36.22 -32.73 -11.04
CA LYS A 144 -36.43 -33.87 -10.13
C LYS A 144 -37.01 -33.43 -8.79
N ARG A 145 -36.87 -32.15 -8.41
CA ARG A 145 -37.40 -31.61 -7.16
C ARG A 145 -38.93 -31.52 -7.18
N LYS A 146 -39.59 -32.39 -6.40
CA LYS A 146 -41.07 -32.40 -6.28
C LYS A 146 -41.60 -31.70 -5.05
N ARG A 147 -40.83 -31.63 -3.95
CA ARG A 147 -41.24 -31.00 -2.68
C ARG A 147 -40.21 -29.97 -2.23
N PRO A 148 -40.62 -28.84 -1.63
CA PRO A 148 -39.69 -27.89 -1.05
C PRO A 148 -39.10 -28.44 0.26
N ARG A 149 -37.84 -28.10 0.55
CA ARG A 149 -37.26 -28.30 1.88
C ARG A 149 -37.67 -27.11 2.75
N LEU A 150 -38.72 -27.30 3.56
CA LEU A 150 -39.21 -26.27 4.46
C LEU A 150 -38.36 -26.25 5.74
N LEU A 151 -38.08 -25.05 6.26
CA LEU A 151 -37.44 -24.85 7.56
C LEU A 151 -38.46 -24.81 8.71
N ALA A 152 -39.70 -25.22 8.47
CA ALA A 152 -40.81 -25.18 9.42
C ALA A 152 -41.39 -26.60 9.53
N ALA A 153 -41.60 -27.07 10.77
CA ALA A 153 -42.15 -28.39 11.03
C ALA A 153 -43.68 -28.39 10.96
N ASP A 154 -44.30 -27.35 11.53
CA ASP A 154 -45.76 -27.24 11.69
C ASP A 154 -46.33 -25.98 11.02
N TYR A 155 -47.63 -26.01 10.72
CA TYR A 155 -48.34 -24.89 10.10
C TYR A 155 -48.29 -23.62 10.96
N GLU A 156 -48.43 -23.74 12.27
CA GLU A 156 -48.29 -22.61 13.20
C GLU A 156 -46.90 -21.97 13.14
N SER A 157 -45.84 -22.78 13.00
CA SER A 157 -44.46 -22.28 12.88
C SER A 157 -44.21 -21.57 11.55
N LEU A 158 -44.96 -21.93 10.50
CA LEU A 158 -44.91 -21.27 9.20
C LEU A 158 -45.61 -19.91 9.25
N ILE A 159 -46.78 -19.82 9.90
CA ILE A 159 -47.51 -18.55 10.09
C ILE A 159 -46.64 -17.54 10.85
N LYS A 160 -46.05 -17.95 11.99
CA LYS A 160 -45.17 -17.06 12.78
C LYS A 160 -43.99 -16.53 11.97
N LYS A 161 -43.45 -17.32 11.04
CA LYS A 161 -42.38 -16.88 10.13
C LYS A 161 -42.89 -15.94 9.05
N ALA A 162 -44.09 -16.17 8.53
CA ALA A 162 -44.73 -15.28 7.57
C ALA A 162 -44.99 -13.91 8.20
N ASP A 163 -45.55 -13.87 9.41
CA ASP A 163 -45.82 -12.63 10.15
C ASP A 163 -44.51 -11.87 10.43
N GLY A 164 -43.48 -12.56 10.92
CA GLY A 164 -42.17 -11.91 11.15
C GLY A 164 -41.51 -11.41 9.85
N SER A 165 -41.74 -12.08 8.72
CA SER A 165 -41.26 -11.61 7.41
C SER A 165 -42.05 -10.41 6.91
N GLN A 166 -43.37 -10.38 7.17
CA GLN A 166 -44.24 -9.26 6.84
C GLN A 166 -43.85 -8.02 7.66
N ASP A 167 -43.67 -8.17 8.97
CA ASP A 167 -43.18 -7.10 9.84
C ASP A 167 -41.83 -6.55 9.38
N ALA A 168 -40.91 -7.44 8.97
CA ALA A 168 -39.60 -7.05 8.46
C ALA A 168 -39.71 -6.32 7.12
N PHE A 169 -40.63 -6.75 6.25
CA PHE A 169 -40.91 -6.08 4.98
C PHE A 169 -41.51 -4.70 5.21
N GLU A 170 -42.54 -4.58 6.04
CA GLU A 170 -43.20 -3.32 6.37
C GLU A 170 -42.20 -2.35 6.99
N LYS A 171 -41.43 -2.77 8.00
CA LYS A 171 -40.35 -1.94 8.58
C LYS A 171 -39.34 -1.48 7.55
N LYS A 172 -38.98 -2.33 6.58
CA LYS A 172 -38.04 -1.96 5.52
C LYS A 172 -38.67 -0.95 4.56
N THR A 173 -39.92 -1.15 4.17
CA THR A 173 -40.66 -0.27 3.25
C THR A 173 -40.91 1.09 3.89
N SER A 174 -41.32 1.14 5.16
CA SER A 174 -41.49 2.39 5.91
C SER A 174 -40.17 3.15 6.15
N ALA A 175 -39.03 2.46 6.11
CA ALA A 175 -37.70 3.05 6.29
C ALA A 175 -37.04 3.51 4.97
N ILE A 176 -37.64 3.26 3.81
CA ILE A 176 -37.18 3.80 2.53
C ILE A 176 -37.61 5.28 2.50
N PRO A 177 -36.68 6.25 2.52
CA PRO A 177 -37.04 7.64 2.32
C PRO A 177 -37.57 7.79 0.89
N SER A 178 -38.44 8.77 0.68
CA SER A 178 -39.09 9.24 -0.56
C SER A 178 -38.16 9.51 -1.76
N GLY A 179 -37.31 8.55 -2.14
CA GLY A 179 -36.49 8.57 -3.35
C GLY A 179 -37.06 7.68 -4.46
N VAL A 180 -38.13 6.94 -4.17
CA VAL A 180 -38.88 6.14 -5.15
C VAL A 180 -40.06 6.92 -5.74
N GLU A 181 -40.50 8.01 -5.08
CA GLU A 181 -41.56 8.90 -5.59
C GLU A 181 -41.12 9.72 -6.81
N ASN A 182 -39.81 9.91 -7.03
CA ASN A 182 -39.30 10.72 -8.14
C ASN A 182 -39.56 10.12 -9.54
N GLU A 183 -39.90 8.83 -9.65
CA GLU A 183 -40.26 8.22 -10.94
C GLU A 183 -41.74 8.48 -11.33
N GLU A 184 -42.61 8.83 -10.38
CA GLU A 184 -44.03 9.10 -10.67
C GLU A 184 -44.25 10.48 -11.31
N ASP A 185 -43.39 11.46 -10.99
CA ASP A 185 -43.47 12.85 -11.52
C ASP A 185 -42.72 13.06 -12.85
N GLY A 186 -42.03 12.05 -13.38
CA GLY A 186 -41.27 12.13 -14.64
C GLY A 186 -40.05 13.07 -14.61
N PHE A 187 -39.72 13.66 -13.45
CA PHE A 187 -38.53 14.49 -13.27
C PHE A 187 -37.31 13.64 -12.93
N ARG A 188 -36.21 13.85 -13.66
CA ARG A 188 -34.92 13.22 -13.37
C ARG A 188 -34.02 14.18 -12.60
N ASP A 189 -33.30 13.65 -11.63
CA ASP A 189 -32.23 14.39 -10.97
C ASP A 189 -31.18 14.86 -11.97
N LEU A 190 -30.64 16.05 -11.70
CA LEU A 190 -29.57 16.64 -12.51
C LEU A 190 -28.33 15.72 -12.51
N VAL A 191 -27.68 15.62 -13.68
CA VAL A 191 -26.45 14.83 -13.83
C VAL A 191 -25.34 15.44 -12.99
N ARG A 192 -24.72 14.62 -12.13
CA ARG A 192 -23.57 14.99 -11.32
C ARG A 192 -22.46 15.60 -12.15
N HIS A 193 -21.95 16.75 -11.70
CA HIS A 193 -20.89 17.45 -12.43
C HIS A 193 -19.56 16.65 -12.41
N SER A 194 -18.86 16.58 -13.54
CA SER A 194 -17.60 15.83 -13.71
C SER A 194 -16.46 16.26 -12.79
N MET A 195 -16.56 17.45 -12.17
CA MET A 195 -15.59 17.92 -11.18
C MET A 195 -15.53 17.03 -9.94
N PHE A 196 -16.65 16.40 -9.55
CA PHE A 196 -16.70 15.51 -8.39
C PHE A 196 -15.99 14.16 -8.62
N GLU A 197 -15.71 13.83 -9.88
CA GLU A 197 -14.92 12.64 -10.27
C GLU A 197 -13.41 12.94 -10.31
N LYS A 198 -13.00 14.21 -10.11
CA LYS A 198 -11.58 14.55 -10.02
C LYS A 198 -10.98 13.89 -8.77
N GLY A 199 -9.77 13.34 -8.92
CA GLY A 199 -9.10 12.56 -7.87
C GLY A 199 -9.39 11.06 -7.91
N GLN A 200 -10.37 10.61 -8.70
CA GLN A 200 -10.74 9.20 -8.89
C GLN A 200 -10.16 8.57 -10.17
N SER A 201 -9.46 9.36 -10.99
CA SER A 201 -8.89 8.91 -12.28
C SER A 201 -7.92 7.73 -12.14
N LYS A 202 -8.01 6.76 -13.06
CA LYS A 202 -7.08 5.61 -13.19
C LYS A 202 -5.61 6.04 -13.21
N ARG A 203 -5.31 7.21 -13.79
CA ARG A 203 -3.95 7.77 -13.77
C ARG A 203 -3.45 8.02 -12.34
N ILE A 204 -4.26 8.69 -11.51
CA ILE A 204 -3.91 9.05 -10.14
C ILE A 204 -3.76 7.79 -9.28
N TRP A 205 -4.64 6.81 -9.48
CA TRP A 205 -4.54 5.51 -8.84
C TRP A 205 -3.28 4.73 -9.27
N GLY A 206 -2.92 4.80 -10.54
CA GLY A 206 -1.65 4.24 -11.04
C GLY A 206 -0.43 4.86 -10.36
N GLU A 207 -0.44 6.18 -10.15
CA GLU A 207 0.61 6.87 -9.39
C GLU A 207 0.62 6.45 -7.92
N LEU A 208 -0.54 6.34 -7.28
CA LEU A 208 -0.65 5.85 -5.90
C LEU A 208 -0.01 4.47 -5.72
N TYR A 209 -0.38 3.50 -6.57
CA TYR A 209 0.16 2.14 -6.45
C TYR A 209 1.67 2.08 -6.71
N LYS A 210 2.21 2.94 -7.57
CA LYS A 210 3.68 3.09 -7.73
C LYS A 210 4.35 3.57 -6.44
N VAL A 211 3.75 4.56 -5.77
CA VAL A 211 4.26 5.09 -4.48
C VAL A 211 4.17 4.02 -3.40
N VAL A 212 3.04 3.32 -3.32
CA VAL A 212 2.84 2.22 -2.37
C VAL A 212 3.88 1.14 -2.61
N ASP A 213 4.07 0.67 -3.85
CA ASP A 213 5.04 -0.38 -4.17
C ASP A 213 6.50 0.05 -3.89
N SER A 214 6.85 1.27 -4.26
CA SER A 214 8.21 1.81 -4.08
C SER A 214 8.56 2.16 -2.63
N SER A 215 7.57 2.28 -1.74
CA SER A 215 7.78 2.68 -0.35
C SER A 215 7.98 1.49 0.60
N ASP A 216 8.83 1.73 1.60
CA ASP A 216 9.05 0.84 2.74
C ASP A 216 8.14 1.16 3.93
N VAL A 217 7.78 2.43 4.05
CA VAL A 217 6.88 3.00 5.06
C VAL A 217 5.90 3.91 4.34
N VAL A 218 4.62 3.73 4.58
CA VAL A 218 3.54 4.58 4.06
C VAL A 218 3.03 5.47 5.20
N VAL A 219 3.14 6.77 5.01
CA VAL A 219 2.58 7.78 5.92
C VAL A 219 1.29 8.28 5.33
N GLN A 220 0.18 7.97 5.98
CA GLN A 220 -1.13 8.47 5.57
C GLN A 220 -1.42 9.78 6.30
N VAL A 221 -1.46 10.87 5.53
CA VAL A 221 -1.72 12.21 6.03
C VAL A 221 -3.23 12.43 6.09
N LEU A 222 -3.71 12.79 7.27
CA LEU A 222 -5.12 13.06 7.59
C LEU A 222 -5.28 14.54 7.97
N ASP A 223 -6.44 15.13 7.68
CA ASP A 223 -6.79 16.47 8.16
C ASP A 223 -7.34 16.36 9.59
N ALA A 224 -6.79 17.14 10.53
CA ALA A 224 -7.17 17.11 11.94
C ALA A 224 -8.64 17.47 12.21
N ARG A 225 -9.27 18.23 11.31
CA ARG A 225 -10.67 18.67 11.44
C ARG A 225 -11.66 17.53 11.24
N ASP A 226 -11.38 16.68 10.25
CA ASP A 226 -12.15 15.47 9.96
C ASP A 226 -11.20 14.33 9.52
N PRO A 227 -10.54 13.66 10.49
CA PRO A 227 -9.60 12.61 10.18
C PRO A 227 -10.31 11.34 9.68
N LEU A 228 -11.59 11.12 9.99
CA LEU A 228 -12.34 9.95 9.54
C LEU A 228 -12.81 10.09 8.09
N GLY A 229 -13.28 11.28 7.69
CA GLY A 229 -13.67 11.54 6.31
C GLY A 229 -12.49 11.65 5.34
N THR A 230 -11.32 12.09 5.82
CA THR A 230 -10.06 12.13 5.05
C THR A 230 -9.22 10.85 5.15
N ARG A 231 -9.73 9.82 5.84
CA ARG A 231 -9.10 8.50 5.92
C ARG A 231 -9.50 7.62 4.74
N CYS A 232 -8.57 6.78 4.31
CA CYS A 232 -8.81 5.79 3.28
C CYS A 232 -8.69 4.38 3.83
N ARG A 233 -9.83 3.75 4.12
CA ARG A 233 -9.88 2.34 4.54
C ARG A 233 -9.52 1.36 3.42
N HIS A 234 -9.74 1.73 2.16
CA HIS A 234 -9.43 0.86 1.02
C HIS A 234 -7.91 0.60 0.90
N LEU A 235 -7.11 1.65 1.04
CA LEU A 235 -5.65 1.55 1.06
C LEU A 235 -5.16 0.73 2.25
N GLU A 236 -5.74 0.95 3.42
CA GLU A 236 -5.39 0.21 4.64
C GLU A 236 -5.68 -1.29 4.48
N LYS A 237 -6.86 -1.64 3.94
CA LYS A 237 -7.23 -3.02 3.62
C LYS A 237 -6.25 -3.63 2.61
N HIS A 238 -5.95 -2.91 1.53
CA HIS A 238 -4.98 -3.34 0.54
C HIS A 238 -3.59 -3.59 1.14
N LEU A 239 -3.12 -2.73 2.04
CA LEU A 239 -1.84 -2.90 2.72
C LEU A 239 -1.85 -4.12 3.66
N LYS A 240 -2.91 -4.32 4.44
CA LYS A 240 -3.06 -5.49 5.33
C LYS A 240 -3.10 -6.82 4.57
N GLU A 241 -3.78 -6.85 3.42
CA GLU A 241 -3.98 -8.07 2.63
C GLU A 241 -2.76 -8.38 1.75
N ASN A 242 -2.28 -7.39 0.99
CA ASN A 242 -1.30 -7.62 -0.08
C ASN A 242 0.13 -7.22 0.32
N CYS A 243 0.32 -6.34 1.30
CA CYS A 243 1.60 -5.70 1.58
C CYS A 243 1.98 -5.66 3.07
N LYS A 244 1.87 -6.80 3.77
CA LYS A 244 2.14 -6.92 5.23
C LYS A 244 3.51 -6.37 5.66
N HIS A 245 4.53 -6.52 4.81
CA HIS A 245 5.91 -6.05 5.04
C HIS A 245 6.09 -4.52 5.01
N LYS A 246 5.05 -3.76 4.62
CA LYS A 246 5.07 -2.29 4.60
C LYS A 246 4.48 -1.78 5.90
N HIS A 247 5.11 -0.77 6.49
CA HIS A 247 4.63 -0.18 7.74
C HIS A 247 3.77 1.04 7.43
N MET A 248 2.65 1.19 8.14
CA MET A 248 1.77 2.32 7.98
C MET A 248 1.74 3.17 9.25
N VAL A 249 1.79 4.49 9.07
CA VAL A 249 1.77 5.49 10.14
C VAL A 249 0.76 6.57 9.77
N PHE A 250 -0.07 6.99 10.73
CA PHE A 250 -0.96 8.12 10.55
C PHE A 250 -0.28 9.42 10.95
N LEU A 251 -0.48 10.45 10.11
CA LEU A 251 0.00 11.80 10.37
C LEU A 251 -1.19 12.75 10.34
N LEU A 252 -1.62 13.18 11.53
CA LEU A 252 -2.72 14.12 11.70
C LEU A 252 -2.18 15.53 11.52
N ASN A 253 -2.43 16.13 10.36
CA ASN A 253 -1.93 17.44 9.97
C ASN A 253 -3.00 18.53 10.17
N LYS A 254 -2.57 19.81 10.20
CA LYS A 254 -3.41 20.97 10.50
C LYS A 254 -3.94 21.02 11.94
N CYS A 255 -3.13 20.53 12.89
CA CYS A 255 -3.48 20.55 14.31
C CYS A 255 -3.66 21.96 14.90
N ASP A 256 -3.20 22.99 14.18
CA ASP A 256 -3.38 24.42 14.50
C ASP A 256 -4.82 24.90 14.30
N LEU A 257 -5.61 24.23 13.46
CA LEU A 257 -7.00 24.60 13.17
C LEU A 257 -8.01 24.07 14.18
N ILE A 258 -7.57 23.19 15.09
CA ILE A 258 -8.43 22.59 16.10
C ILE A 258 -7.85 22.81 17.51
N PRO A 259 -8.69 22.86 18.56
CA PRO A 259 -8.20 22.94 19.93
C PRO A 259 -7.31 21.76 20.32
N ALA A 260 -6.35 21.99 21.22
CA ALA A 260 -5.38 20.96 21.64
C ALA A 260 -6.04 19.71 22.27
N TRP A 261 -7.17 19.88 22.96
CA TRP A 261 -7.92 18.76 23.55
C TRP A 261 -8.50 17.84 22.47
N ALA A 262 -8.96 18.40 21.35
CA ALA A 262 -9.50 17.65 20.23
C ALA A 262 -8.39 16.86 19.53
N THR A 263 -7.23 17.47 19.29
CA THR A 263 -6.04 16.79 18.76
C THR A 263 -5.64 15.61 19.65
N LYS A 264 -5.63 15.81 20.98
CA LYS A 264 -5.33 14.74 21.94
C LYS A 264 -6.37 13.62 21.92
N GLY A 265 -7.65 13.96 21.76
CA GLY A 265 -8.74 13.00 21.59
C GLY A 265 -8.54 12.13 20.35
N TRP A 266 -8.26 12.74 19.20
CA TRP A 266 -8.00 12.02 17.96
C TRP A 266 -6.76 11.13 18.03
N LEU A 267 -5.67 11.61 18.64
CA LEU A 267 -4.47 10.80 18.86
C LEU A 267 -4.79 9.53 19.65
N ARG A 268 -5.59 9.63 20.72
CA ARG A 268 -5.98 8.46 21.52
C ARG A 268 -6.85 7.47 20.75
N ALA A 269 -7.78 7.96 19.93
CA ALA A 269 -8.66 7.12 19.14
C ALA A 269 -7.88 6.37 18.05
N LEU A 270 -7.08 7.10 17.26
CA LEU A 270 -6.38 6.55 16.10
C LEU A 270 -5.16 5.71 16.48
N SER A 271 -4.49 6.02 17.60
CA SER A 271 -3.34 5.23 18.09
C SER A 271 -3.71 3.80 18.49
N LYS A 272 -4.99 3.50 18.71
CA LYS A 272 -5.46 2.13 18.92
C LYS A 272 -5.27 1.27 17.68
N GLU A 273 -5.34 1.86 16.49
CA GLU A 273 -5.26 1.15 15.22
C GLU A 273 -3.87 1.25 14.60
N TYR A 274 -3.31 2.45 14.51
CA TYR A 274 -2.01 2.69 13.91
C TYR A 274 -1.23 3.76 14.67
N PRO A 275 0.12 3.67 14.71
CA PRO A 275 0.94 4.74 15.28
C PRO A 275 0.56 6.08 14.63
N THR A 276 0.07 7.01 15.45
CA THR A 276 -0.46 8.30 14.98
C THR A 276 0.36 9.44 15.56
N LEU A 277 0.76 10.38 14.71
CA LEU A 277 1.52 11.57 15.09
C LEU A 277 0.72 12.83 14.75
N ALA A 278 0.72 13.80 15.66
CA ALA A 278 0.18 15.14 15.40
C ALA A 278 1.25 16.02 14.74
N PHE A 279 0.83 16.82 13.77
CA PHE A 279 1.71 17.64 12.95
C PHE A 279 1.07 18.98 12.61
N HIS A 280 1.91 20.01 12.56
CA HIS A 280 1.58 21.30 11.93
C HIS A 280 2.69 21.62 10.94
N ALA A 281 2.31 21.68 9.66
CA ALA A 281 3.22 21.91 8.55
C ALA A 281 3.45 23.41 8.34
N SER A 282 4.63 23.88 8.75
CA SER A 282 5.11 25.24 8.50
C SER A 282 6.64 25.19 8.46
N ILE A 283 7.26 25.94 7.55
CA ILE A 283 8.73 25.93 7.41
C ILE A 283 9.40 26.56 8.64
N ASN A 284 8.80 27.64 9.16
CA ASN A 284 9.36 28.42 10.26
C ASN A 284 8.87 27.93 11.61
N LYS A 285 7.56 27.67 11.76
CA LYS A 285 6.92 27.30 13.03
C LYS A 285 6.29 25.93 12.96
N SER A 286 7.08 24.88 12.78
CA SER A 286 6.57 23.50 12.70
C SER A 286 6.27 22.89 14.07
N PHE A 287 5.26 22.03 14.16
CA PHE A 287 5.02 21.13 15.29
C PHE A 287 5.11 19.66 14.85
N GLY A 288 5.62 18.77 15.70
CA GLY A 288 5.71 17.33 15.41
C GLY A 288 6.87 16.89 14.49
N LYS A 289 7.62 17.83 13.91
CA LYS A 289 8.78 17.55 13.03
C LYS A 289 9.82 16.63 13.66
N GLY A 290 10.23 16.91 14.90
CA GLY A 290 11.21 16.08 15.63
C GLY A 290 10.71 14.66 15.87
N SER A 291 9.43 14.51 16.22
CA SER A 291 8.78 13.21 16.44
C SER A 291 8.76 12.37 15.17
N LEU A 292 8.29 12.95 14.05
CA LEU A 292 8.25 12.24 12.77
C LEU A 292 9.66 11.85 12.31
N LEU A 293 10.66 12.73 12.43
CA LEU A 293 12.05 12.40 12.13
C LEU A 293 12.60 11.27 13.02
N SER A 294 12.24 11.25 14.31
CA SER A 294 12.64 10.18 15.22
C SER A 294 12.09 8.83 14.76
N VAL A 295 10.80 8.76 14.45
CA VAL A 295 10.14 7.54 13.96
C VAL A 295 10.75 7.07 12.64
N LEU A 296 10.96 7.98 11.67
CA LEU A 296 11.59 7.61 10.40
C LEU A 296 13.04 7.10 10.56
N ARG A 297 13.81 7.68 11.50
CA ARG A 297 15.15 7.19 11.83
C ARG A 297 15.12 5.81 12.50
N GLN A 298 14.11 5.53 13.35
CA GLN A 298 13.93 4.20 13.92
C GLN A 298 13.68 3.16 12.81
N PHE A 299 12.80 3.44 11.85
CA PHE A 299 12.60 2.57 10.69
C PHE A 299 13.87 2.40 9.84
N ALA A 300 14.65 3.46 9.64
CA ALA A 300 15.92 3.37 8.93
C ALA A 300 16.97 2.52 9.67
N ARG A 301 16.93 2.49 11.00
CA ARG A 301 17.77 1.62 11.84
C ARG A 301 17.30 0.17 11.80
N LEU A 302 15.98 -0.05 11.86
CA LEU A 302 15.37 -1.38 11.78
C LEU A 302 15.66 -2.06 10.43
N LYS A 303 15.55 -1.32 9.32
CA LYS A 303 15.89 -1.78 7.97
C LYS A 303 17.37 -1.49 7.64
N SER A 304 18.29 -1.97 8.49
CA SER A 304 19.74 -1.78 8.30
C SER A 304 20.32 -2.59 7.14
N ASP A 305 19.62 -3.63 6.71
CA ASP A 305 19.96 -4.47 5.56
C ASP A 305 19.83 -3.73 4.23
N LYS A 306 18.94 -2.73 4.16
CA LYS A 306 18.78 -1.84 3.00
C LYS A 306 19.72 -0.64 3.07
N GLN A 307 20.27 -0.24 1.92
CA GLN A 307 21.11 0.95 1.83
C GLN A 307 20.35 2.22 2.23
N ALA A 308 19.11 2.36 1.74
CA ALA A 308 18.19 3.45 2.06
C ALA A 308 16.76 2.93 2.16
N ILE A 309 15.92 3.68 2.89
CA ILE A 309 14.48 3.46 2.98
C ILE A 309 13.74 4.55 2.20
N SER A 310 12.59 4.17 1.64
CA SER A 310 11.68 5.08 0.96
C SER A 310 10.39 5.26 1.77
N VAL A 311 9.96 6.50 1.98
CA VAL A 311 8.78 6.85 2.76
C VAL A 311 7.77 7.53 1.85
N GLY A 312 6.62 6.89 1.61
CA GLY A 312 5.57 7.44 0.76
C GLY A 312 4.54 8.24 1.56
N PHE A 313 4.22 9.46 1.13
CA PHE A 313 3.13 10.24 1.70
C PHE A 313 1.87 10.09 0.86
N VAL A 314 0.81 9.57 1.47
CA VAL A 314 -0.49 9.32 0.82
C VAL A 314 -1.61 9.99 1.60
N GLY A 315 -2.71 10.36 0.94
CA GLY A 315 -3.86 10.99 1.58
C GLY A 315 -4.69 11.82 0.61
N TYR A 316 -5.82 12.33 1.09
CA TYR A 316 -6.75 13.16 0.30
C TYR A 316 -6.05 14.40 -0.30
N PRO A 317 -6.62 15.02 -1.35
CA PRO A 317 -6.23 16.37 -1.78
C PRO A 317 -6.25 17.35 -0.59
N ASN A 318 -5.42 18.39 -0.63
CA ASN A 318 -5.39 19.48 0.35
C ASN A 318 -5.16 19.14 1.84
N VAL A 319 -4.89 17.88 2.20
CA VAL A 319 -4.50 17.51 3.59
C VAL A 319 -3.10 18.01 3.97
N GLY A 320 -2.29 18.46 3.00
CA GLY A 320 -0.98 19.07 3.24
C GLY A 320 0.25 18.14 3.07
N LYS A 321 0.14 17.06 2.28
CA LYS A 321 1.26 16.12 1.99
C LYS A 321 2.56 16.83 1.59
N SER A 322 2.52 17.64 0.55
CA SER A 322 3.66 18.40 0.04
C SER A 322 4.17 19.44 1.04
N SER A 323 3.28 20.03 1.87
CA SER A 323 3.66 20.96 2.95
C SER A 323 4.43 20.27 4.07
N VAL A 324 4.03 19.05 4.44
CA VAL A 324 4.76 18.21 5.41
C VAL A 324 6.18 17.93 4.90
N ILE A 325 6.33 17.59 3.62
CA ILE A 325 7.64 17.33 3.02
C ILE A 325 8.53 18.58 3.02
N ASN A 326 7.99 19.74 2.65
CA ASN A 326 8.71 21.01 2.71
C ASN A 326 9.16 21.35 4.14
N THR A 327 8.30 21.08 5.12
CA THR A 327 8.60 21.26 6.56
C THR A 327 9.74 20.34 7.03
N LEU A 328 9.72 19.07 6.62
CA LEU A 328 10.79 18.12 6.91
C LEU A 328 12.12 18.54 6.27
N ARG A 329 12.07 19.14 5.08
CA ARG A 329 13.25 19.65 4.35
C ARG A 329 13.68 21.07 4.74
N THR A 330 12.89 21.77 5.57
CA THR A 330 13.07 23.19 5.92
C THR A 330 13.26 24.11 4.73
N LYS A 331 12.68 23.75 3.58
CA LYS A 331 12.75 24.52 2.34
C LYS A 331 11.61 24.13 1.40
N ASN A 332 11.25 25.04 0.49
CA ASN A 332 10.27 24.79 -0.56
C ASN A 332 10.86 23.86 -1.63
N VAL A 333 10.54 22.57 -1.57
CA VAL A 333 10.93 21.57 -2.57
C VAL A 333 9.75 21.20 -3.47
N CYS A 334 8.61 20.93 -2.85
CA CYS A 334 7.35 20.66 -3.52
C CYS A 334 6.59 21.97 -3.75
N LYS A 335 5.90 22.07 -4.89
CA LYS A 335 4.90 23.13 -5.11
C LYS A 335 3.71 22.89 -4.19
N VAL A 336 3.16 23.97 -3.63
CA VAL A 336 2.00 23.93 -2.72
C VAL A 336 1.08 25.07 -3.13
N ALA A 337 -0.21 24.78 -3.19
CA ALA A 337 -1.27 25.74 -3.43
C ALA A 337 -2.48 25.39 -2.54
N PRO A 338 -3.37 26.36 -2.24
CA PRO A 338 -4.63 26.09 -1.55
C PRO A 338 -5.65 25.34 -2.42
N ILE A 339 -5.39 25.25 -3.73
CA ILE A 339 -6.24 24.60 -4.73
C ILE A 339 -5.89 23.11 -4.82
N PRO A 340 -6.88 22.20 -4.91
CA PRO A 340 -6.61 20.78 -5.10
C PRO A 340 -5.95 20.50 -6.45
N GLY A 341 -5.15 19.43 -6.51
CA GLY A 341 -4.55 18.95 -7.77
C GLY A 341 -3.26 19.64 -8.21
N GLU A 342 -2.61 20.41 -7.33
CA GLU A 342 -1.28 21.00 -7.59
C GLU A 342 -0.23 19.92 -7.87
N THR A 343 -0.18 18.87 -7.04
CA THR A 343 0.69 17.71 -7.25
C THR A 343 0.03 16.72 -8.19
N LYS A 344 0.56 16.59 -9.41
CA LYS A 344 0.00 15.74 -10.49
C LYS A 344 0.76 14.43 -10.76
N VAL A 345 2.01 14.35 -10.30
CA VAL A 345 2.92 13.22 -10.56
C VAL A 345 3.74 12.99 -9.30
N TRP A 346 4.05 11.73 -9.00
CA TRP A 346 4.93 11.40 -7.89
C TRP A 346 6.35 11.96 -8.08
N GLN A 347 7.04 12.25 -6.97
CA GLN A 347 8.40 12.76 -7.01
C GLN A 347 9.22 12.24 -5.83
N TYR A 348 10.49 11.94 -6.10
CA TYR A 348 11.46 11.53 -5.08
C TYR A 348 12.21 12.73 -4.52
N ILE A 349 12.23 12.80 -3.18
CA ILE A 349 12.88 13.89 -2.45
C ILE A 349 13.84 13.29 -1.44
N THR A 350 15.09 13.70 -1.50
CA THR A 350 16.12 13.22 -0.58
C THR A 350 16.02 13.97 0.75
N LEU A 351 15.80 13.26 1.86
CA LEU A 351 15.82 13.87 3.20
C LEU A 351 17.19 13.74 3.84
N THR A 352 17.71 12.51 3.88
CA THR A 352 19.08 12.18 4.31
C THR A 352 19.68 11.16 3.32
N LYS A 353 20.96 10.82 3.46
CA LYS A 353 21.60 9.79 2.62
C LYS A 353 20.91 8.41 2.69
N ARG A 354 20.16 8.12 3.77
CA ARG A 354 19.46 6.84 3.97
C ARG A 354 17.94 6.94 3.89
N ILE A 355 17.35 8.13 3.78
CA ILE A 355 15.89 8.30 3.80
C ILE A 355 15.47 9.13 2.59
N PHE A 356 14.66 8.52 1.73
CA PHE A 356 13.97 9.17 0.63
C PHE A 356 12.50 9.35 0.98
N LEU A 357 11.94 10.49 0.60
CA LEU A 357 10.52 10.81 0.71
C LEU A 357 9.92 10.76 -0.69
N ILE A 358 8.69 10.28 -0.78
CA ILE A 358 7.93 10.22 -2.03
C ILE A 358 6.64 10.99 -1.82
N ASP A 359 6.45 12.05 -2.62
CA ASP A 359 5.20 12.81 -2.66
C ASP A 359 4.23 12.15 -3.65
N CYS A 360 2.95 12.07 -3.31
CA CYS A 360 1.91 11.44 -4.13
C CYS A 360 0.81 12.47 -4.45
N PRO A 361 0.21 12.43 -5.66
CA PRO A 361 -1.03 13.16 -5.91
C PRO A 361 -2.12 12.79 -4.87
N GLY A 362 -3.03 13.72 -4.59
CA GLY A 362 -4.19 13.44 -3.74
C GLY A 362 -5.12 12.44 -4.39
N VAL A 363 -5.55 11.43 -3.63
CA VAL A 363 -6.45 10.38 -4.12
C VAL A 363 -7.77 10.48 -3.39
N VAL A 364 -8.86 10.39 -4.15
CA VAL A 364 -10.22 10.33 -3.63
C VAL A 364 -10.78 8.96 -3.94
N TYR A 365 -11.38 8.34 -2.94
CA TYR A 365 -11.92 7.01 -3.04
C TYR A 365 -13.40 7.10 -3.41
N HIS A 366 -13.87 6.15 -4.22
CA HIS A 366 -15.28 6.04 -4.57
C HIS A 366 -16.03 5.48 -3.36
N ASN A 367 -16.30 6.34 -2.40
CA ASN A 367 -17.26 6.08 -1.35
C ASN A 367 -18.63 6.61 -1.81
N LYS A 368 -19.71 6.16 -1.15
CA LYS A 368 -21.06 6.73 -1.32
C LYS A 368 -21.15 8.13 -0.65
N ASP A 369 -20.15 8.96 -0.86
CA ASP A 369 -20.07 10.31 -0.33
C ASP A 369 -20.98 11.22 -1.16
N SER A 370 -21.74 12.06 -0.48
CA SER A 370 -22.56 13.09 -1.12
C SER A 370 -21.67 14.16 -1.77
N GLU A 371 -22.23 14.97 -2.66
CA GLU A 371 -21.50 16.09 -3.26
C GLU A 371 -21.00 17.08 -2.20
N THR A 372 -21.82 17.35 -1.19
CA THR A 372 -21.48 18.23 -0.08
C THR A 372 -20.30 17.69 0.72
N ASP A 373 -20.26 16.38 0.99
CA ASP A 373 -19.13 15.75 1.69
C ASP A 373 -17.81 15.94 0.92
N ILE A 374 -17.83 15.82 -0.42
CA ILE A 374 -16.64 15.99 -1.25
C ILE A 374 -16.15 17.44 -1.22
N VAL A 375 -17.06 18.42 -1.27
CA VAL A 375 -16.70 19.85 -1.15
C VAL A 375 -16.11 20.15 0.22
N LEU A 376 -16.74 19.70 1.30
CA LEU A 376 -16.29 19.98 2.67
C LEU A 376 -14.89 19.39 2.96
N LYS A 377 -14.52 18.30 2.29
CA LYS A 377 -13.19 17.69 2.36
C LYS A 377 -12.12 18.44 1.54
N GLY A 378 -12.49 19.46 0.77
CA GLY A 378 -11.58 20.29 -0.01
C GLY A 378 -11.00 19.56 -1.23
N VAL A 379 -11.78 18.69 -1.86
CA VAL A 379 -11.41 17.93 -3.07
C VAL A 379 -11.63 18.73 -4.35
N VAL A 380 -12.70 19.52 -4.39
CA VAL A 380 -13.14 20.32 -5.55
C VAL A 380 -12.70 21.76 -5.40
#